data_AF-A0A381Z1C2-F1
#
_entry.id   AF-A0A381Z1C2-F1
#
_cell.length_a   1.000
_cell.length_b   1.000
_cell.length_c   1.000
_cell.angle_alpha   90.00
_cell.angle_beta   90.00
_cell.angle_gamma   90.00
#
_symmetry.space_group_name_H-M   'P 1'
#
loop_
_entity.id
_entity.type
_entity.pdbx_description
1 polymer ?
#
loop_
_entity_poly.entity_id
_entity_poly.type
_entity_poly.pdbx_seq_one_letter_code
_entity_poly.pdbx_strand_id
1 'polypeptide(L)'
;MKLTFSLICLMFGLVAIPRASTGSIAGKVIDSDTHQPLIGANVMIGGTELGTSCDMDGVFTVSNIPVGSYTITVSTIGYSSISRANVNIYSQRQTPLKFYLDSAVLEGESVTVSAGFFEKAKDGIISTQTIGIEEIRSDPIGSYDIQMMVHSLPSVITATDQNNEIIVRGGGPGENLFIMDHLEIPNPNHFGKVGSGGGSVNMLNTEFVERIDFFSGGFPARYGDKQSSVMDISLREGSYDQFNLDMEMTMAGVGLLAEGPFSNGKGSYIGSFRRSFLKYIIESADMTAIPEYWNAQTKVVYNIDSRNKLMLNAVGGWDYIKVDGENRPDLQGAENVEHTGYQYTAGVTYKSLFSKQGYSLISVGRSSSNWITDVYNYNDDGFQDNYFTRDNRESDNVIKGDLVYKFSPNLEIGTGVNCKYGEYKLHEIADADIVYYYLYDGIDNIDAKVDSLNQIYETLIDEFGMDTTADLSGVGIPVYENGLFTMSPSGGLWKYAAYTQLKYVWNKFSATAGLRYDNVPYNKTSVLAPRMGVSCSITPITKLNLA
;
A
#
# COMPACT_ATOMS: atom_id res chain seq x y z
N MET A 1 34.31 -21.36 55.80
CA MET A 1 33.32 -20.78 54.87
C MET A 1 32.77 -19.43 55.34
N LYS A 2 33.62 -18.45 55.70
CA LYS A 2 33.15 -17.10 56.09
C LYS A 2 33.91 -15.94 55.41
N LEU A 3 34.85 -16.24 54.51
CA LEU A 3 35.64 -15.21 53.81
C LEU A 3 35.24 -14.99 52.34
N THR A 4 34.41 -15.85 51.74
CA THR A 4 34.02 -15.73 50.32
C THR A 4 32.81 -14.82 50.07
N PHE A 5 32.07 -14.43 51.13
CA PHE A 5 30.89 -13.57 50.98
C PHE A 5 31.21 -12.07 51.02
N SER A 6 32.39 -11.68 51.50
CA SER A 6 32.77 -10.26 51.62
C SER A 6 33.40 -9.68 50.33
N LEU A 7 33.80 -10.53 49.37
CA LEU A 7 34.39 -10.07 48.11
C LEU A 7 33.35 -9.79 47.01
N ILE A 8 32.12 -10.26 47.18
CA ILE A 8 31.02 -10.08 46.20
C ILE A 8 30.32 -8.73 46.39
N CYS A 9 30.39 -8.10 47.57
CA CYS A 9 29.83 -6.76 47.81
C CYS A 9 30.75 -5.60 47.38
N LEU A 10 32.04 -5.83 47.12
CA LEU A 10 32.98 -4.75 46.75
C LEU A 10 33.08 -4.52 45.23
N MET A 11 32.38 -5.32 44.41
CA MET A 11 32.41 -5.18 42.95
C MET A 11 31.19 -4.48 42.33
N PHE A 12 30.31 -3.91 43.15
CA PHE A 12 29.13 -3.15 42.70
C PHE A 12 29.30 -1.63 42.76
N GLY A 13 30.54 -1.15 42.70
CA GLY A 13 30.93 0.25 42.83
C GLY A 13 31.44 0.92 41.55
N LEU A 14 31.04 0.46 40.36
CA LEU A 14 31.10 1.34 39.17
C LEU A 14 29.71 1.89 38.93
N VAL A 15 29.44 3.07 39.49
CA VAL A 15 28.39 3.95 38.98
C VAL A 15 28.81 4.31 37.56
N ALA A 16 28.32 3.54 36.58
CA ALA A 16 28.36 3.96 35.20
C ALA A 16 27.59 5.28 35.15
N ILE A 17 28.31 6.39 34.96
CA ILE A 17 27.68 7.65 34.60
C ILE A 17 26.86 7.33 33.35
N PRO A 18 25.51 7.48 33.35
CA PRO A 18 24.74 7.28 32.15
C PRO A 18 25.26 8.30 31.13
N ARG A 19 26.10 7.86 30.18
CA ARG A 19 26.39 8.67 29.02
C ARG A 19 25.05 8.83 28.33
N ALA A 20 24.63 10.08 28.13
CA ALA A 20 23.51 10.36 27.26
C ALA A 20 23.74 9.56 25.97
N SER A 21 22.85 8.62 25.69
CA SER A 21 22.94 7.87 24.44
C SER A 21 22.77 8.89 23.32
N THR A 22 23.67 8.82 22.36
CA THR A 22 23.60 9.67 21.16
C THR A 22 23.34 8.80 19.95
N GLY A 23 22.62 9.35 18.98
CA GLY A 23 22.47 8.81 17.64
C GLY A 23 23.02 9.76 16.59
N SER A 24 22.69 9.49 15.34
CA SER A 24 23.01 10.34 14.20
C SER A 24 21.83 10.42 13.24
N ILE A 25 21.80 11.45 12.40
CA ILE A 25 20.98 11.49 11.20
C ILE A 25 21.90 11.56 10.00
N ALA A 26 21.50 10.91 8.91
CA ALA A 26 22.12 11.12 7.61
C ALA A 26 21.07 11.05 6.53
N GLY A 27 21.38 11.65 5.39
CA GLY A 27 20.36 11.79 4.38
C GLY A 27 20.78 12.55 3.15
N LYS A 28 19.80 12.81 2.30
CA LYS A 28 19.99 13.58 1.07
C LYS A 28 18.94 14.67 0.93
N VAL A 29 19.37 15.83 0.45
CA VAL A 29 18.50 16.95 0.11
C VAL A 29 18.51 17.11 -1.41
N ILE A 30 17.33 17.02 -2.02
CA ILE A 30 17.17 17.07 -3.48
C ILE A 30 16.08 18.05 -3.90
N ASP A 31 16.21 18.57 -5.11
CA ASP A 31 15.19 19.36 -5.79
C ASP A 31 13.97 18.46 -6.10
N SER A 32 12.78 18.91 -5.72
CA SER A 32 11.53 18.12 -5.87
C SER A 32 11.19 17.84 -7.34
N ASP A 33 11.51 18.77 -8.25
CA ASP A 33 11.14 18.68 -9.65
C ASP A 33 12.18 17.91 -10.48
N THR A 34 13.46 18.26 -10.33
CA THR A 34 14.56 17.77 -11.17
C THR A 34 15.30 16.58 -10.56
N HIS A 35 15.06 16.30 -9.27
CA HIS A 35 15.77 15.29 -8.48
C HIS A 35 17.30 15.51 -8.41
N GLN A 36 17.78 16.72 -8.71
CA GLN A 36 19.18 17.08 -8.57
C GLN A 36 19.55 17.23 -7.09
N PRO A 37 20.78 16.86 -6.70
CA PRO A 37 21.28 17.14 -5.36
C PRO A 37 21.38 18.65 -5.08
N LEU A 38 20.96 19.06 -3.89
CA LEU A 38 21.06 20.45 -3.45
C LEU A 38 22.32 20.66 -2.62
N ILE A 39 23.33 21.22 -3.27
CA ILE A 39 24.64 21.51 -2.68
C ILE A 39 24.52 22.63 -1.65
N GLY A 40 25.12 22.44 -0.48
CA GLY A 40 25.20 23.47 0.56
C GLY A 40 23.87 23.79 1.26
N ALA A 41 22.84 22.95 1.10
CA ALA A 41 21.61 23.12 1.86
C ALA A 41 21.87 22.92 3.36
N ASN A 42 21.40 23.85 4.18
CA ASN A 42 21.59 23.84 5.63
C ASN A 42 20.55 22.93 6.28
N VAL A 43 21.00 22.02 7.12
CA VAL A 43 20.18 21.09 7.91
C VAL A 43 20.38 21.42 9.39
N MET A 44 19.31 21.78 10.08
CA MET A 44 19.33 22.18 11.49
C MET A 44 18.40 21.31 12.33
N ILE A 45 18.84 21.01 13.56
CA ILE A 45 18.07 20.24 14.54
C ILE A 45 17.44 21.21 15.55
N GLY A 46 16.12 21.36 15.47
CA GLY A 46 15.35 22.27 16.30
C GLY A 46 15.52 21.98 17.80
N GLY A 47 15.66 23.05 18.60
CA GLY A 47 15.93 22.94 20.04
C GLY A 47 17.39 22.64 20.40
N THR A 48 18.30 22.60 19.42
CA THR A 48 19.74 22.40 19.64
C THR A 48 20.57 23.36 18.76
N GLU A 49 21.88 23.45 19.02
CA GLU A 49 22.85 24.12 18.13
C GLU A 49 23.46 23.16 17.08
N LEU A 50 22.97 21.92 17.01
CA LEU A 50 23.48 20.91 16.09
C LEU A 50 22.88 21.11 14.69
N GLY A 51 23.75 21.01 13.69
CA GLY A 51 23.38 21.13 12.29
C GLY A 51 24.57 20.87 11.38
N THR A 52 24.33 20.84 10.08
CA THR A 52 25.37 20.66 9.06
C THR A 52 24.91 21.25 7.72
N SER A 53 25.79 21.30 6.74
CA SER A 53 25.47 21.65 5.36
C SER A 53 25.67 20.44 4.44
N CYS A 54 24.84 20.32 3.40
CA CYS A 54 24.97 19.26 2.41
C CYS A 54 26.22 19.40 1.55
N ASP A 55 26.79 18.27 1.13
CA ASP A 55 27.94 18.20 0.23
C ASP A 55 27.58 18.38 -1.26
N MET A 56 28.53 18.10 -2.17
CA MET A 56 28.33 18.22 -3.63
C MET A 56 27.30 17.24 -4.20
N ASP A 57 27.06 16.13 -3.51
CA ASP A 57 26.07 15.12 -3.87
C ASP A 57 24.76 15.31 -3.08
N GLY A 58 24.61 16.44 -2.38
CA GLY A 58 23.44 16.79 -1.59
C GLY A 58 23.29 15.93 -0.34
N VAL A 59 24.34 15.22 0.08
CA VAL A 59 24.36 14.32 1.23
C VAL A 59 24.74 15.10 2.49
N PHE A 60 24.12 14.75 3.62
CA PHE A 60 24.43 15.33 4.92
C PHE A 60 24.55 14.25 6.00
N THR A 61 25.30 14.55 7.07
CA THR A 61 25.35 13.72 8.28
C THR A 61 25.54 14.62 9.49
N VAL A 62 24.72 14.41 10.53
CA VAL A 62 24.88 15.05 11.85
C VAL A 62 25.02 13.94 12.87
N SER A 63 26.12 13.96 13.63
CA SER A 63 26.44 12.94 14.63
C SER A 63 26.32 13.49 16.05
N ASN A 64 26.33 12.60 17.04
CA ASN A 64 26.31 12.93 18.47
C ASN A 64 25.06 13.70 18.92
N ILE A 65 23.92 13.36 18.32
CA ILE A 65 22.63 13.96 18.68
C ILE A 65 22.08 13.19 19.88
N PRO A 66 21.74 13.85 21.00
CA PRO A 66 21.09 13.16 22.12
C PRO A 66 19.84 12.41 21.66
N VAL A 67 19.59 11.23 22.23
CA VAL A 67 18.37 10.46 21.93
C VAL A 67 17.14 11.27 22.32
N GLY A 68 16.17 11.33 21.41
CA GLY A 68 14.96 12.15 21.56
C GLY A 68 14.19 12.31 20.26
N SER A 69 13.12 13.08 20.31
CA SER A 69 12.29 13.44 19.17
C SER A 69 12.52 14.92 18.83
N TYR A 70 12.83 15.21 17.57
CA TYR A 70 13.24 16.54 17.13
C TYR A 70 12.50 16.98 15.87
N THR A 71 12.46 18.30 15.66
CA THR A 71 12.09 18.89 14.37
C THR A 71 13.36 19.18 13.57
N ILE A 72 13.46 18.64 12.37
CA ILE A 72 14.60 18.86 11.47
C ILE A 72 14.18 19.85 10.39
N THR A 73 14.91 20.96 10.26
CA THR A 73 14.63 22.01 9.29
C THR A 73 15.72 22.06 8.23
N VAL A 74 15.32 22.06 6.97
CA VAL A 74 16.21 22.21 5.82
C VAL A 74 15.92 23.49 5.07
N SER A 75 16.96 24.26 4.78
CA SER A 75 16.84 25.54 4.08
C SER A 75 18.01 25.76 3.11
N THR A 76 17.73 26.37 1.97
CA THR A 76 18.75 26.82 1.02
C THR A 76 18.23 27.98 0.19
N ILE A 77 19.13 28.79 -0.37
CA ILE A 77 18.76 29.99 -1.14
C ILE A 77 18.06 29.56 -2.44
N GLY A 78 16.95 30.22 -2.75
CA GLY A 78 16.15 29.93 -3.96
C GLY A 78 15.17 28.76 -3.80
N TYR A 79 14.99 28.24 -2.58
CA TYR A 79 14.09 27.15 -2.27
C TYR A 79 13.24 27.46 -1.04
N SER A 80 12.05 26.85 -0.98
CA SER A 80 11.21 26.90 0.21
C SER A 80 11.82 26.04 1.31
N SER A 81 11.90 26.58 2.53
CA SER A 81 12.37 25.80 3.68
C SER A 81 11.32 24.78 4.10
N ILE A 82 11.76 23.59 4.47
CA ILE A 82 10.89 22.50 4.94
C ILE A 82 11.28 22.09 6.35
N SER A 83 10.30 21.75 7.18
CA SER A 83 10.54 21.22 8.53
C SER A 83 9.79 19.91 8.71
N ARG A 84 10.48 18.89 9.19
CA ARG A 84 9.93 17.58 9.51
C ARG A 84 9.95 17.38 11.00
N ALA A 85 8.76 17.31 11.61
CA ALA A 85 8.59 17.14 13.04
C ALA A 85 8.67 15.65 13.45
N ASN A 86 8.82 15.40 14.75
CA ASN A 86 8.77 14.07 15.37
C ASN A 86 9.80 13.06 14.81
N VAL A 87 10.95 13.54 14.35
CA VAL A 87 12.05 12.68 13.92
C VAL A 87 12.71 12.07 15.15
N ASN A 88 12.54 10.76 15.31
CA ASN A 88 13.10 10.01 16.44
C ASN A 88 14.57 9.63 16.18
N ILE A 89 15.42 9.99 17.15
CA ILE A 89 16.84 9.65 17.17
C ILE A 89 17.06 8.52 18.16
N TYR A 90 17.61 7.41 17.66
CA TYR A 90 17.87 6.22 18.47
C TYR A 90 19.35 6.09 18.82
N SER A 91 19.63 5.44 19.95
CA SER A 91 21.00 5.23 20.46
C SER A 91 21.83 4.42 19.48
N GLN A 92 23.02 4.91 19.11
CA GLN A 92 23.97 4.21 18.21
C GLN A 92 23.38 3.83 16.84
N ARG A 93 22.28 4.51 16.44
CA ARG A 93 21.63 4.32 15.15
C ARG A 93 21.68 5.60 14.35
N GLN A 94 21.90 5.46 13.05
CA GLN A 94 21.79 6.51 12.07
C GLN A 94 20.37 6.49 11.50
N THR A 95 19.60 7.54 11.75
CA THR A 95 18.25 7.69 11.18
C THR A 95 18.38 8.24 9.75
N PRO A 96 17.96 7.49 8.71
CA PRO A 96 18.01 7.96 7.34
C PRO A 96 16.87 8.95 7.08
N LEU A 97 17.20 10.09 6.47
CA LEU A 97 16.26 11.15 6.11
C LEU A 97 16.44 11.56 4.66
N LYS A 98 15.36 12.04 4.05
CA LYS A 98 15.43 12.55 2.68
C LYS A 98 14.41 13.67 2.52
N PHE A 99 14.90 14.78 1.98
CA PHE A 99 14.14 16.02 1.87
C PHE A 99 13.99 16.44 0.42
N TYR A 100 12.78 16.81 0.05
CA TYR A 100 12.42 17.35 -1.26
C TYR A 100 12.11 18.83 -1.09
N LEU A 101 12.88 19.70 -1.75
CA LEU A 101 12.68 21.14 -1.68
C LEU A 101 12.12 21.65 -3.01
N ASP A 102 11.06 22.44 -2.90
CA ASP A 102 10.48 23.18 -4.03
C ASP A 102 11.22 24.49 -4.25
N SER A 103 11.52 24.82 -5.51
CA SER A 103 12.12 26.11 -5.87
C SER A 103 11.19 27.25 -5.43
N ALA A 104 11.75 28.29 -4.82
CA ALA A 104 11.03 29.50 -4.42
C ALA A 104 11.53 30.70 -5.22
N VAL A 105 10.60 31.56 -5.66
CA VAL A 105 10.96 32.85 -6.28
C VAL A 105 11.38 33.80 -5.16
N LEU A 106 12.63 34.25 -5.20
CA LEU A 106 13.16 35.23 -4.25
C LEU A 106 12.53 36.60 -4.52
N GLU A 107 11.52 36.99 -3.76
CA GLU A 107 11.06 38.39 -3.68
C GLU A 107 11.81 39.10 -2.55
N GLY A 108 12.26 40.33 -2.82
CA GLY A 108 13.27 41.07 -2.04
C GLY A 108 12.84 41.64 -0.69
N GLU A 109 11.82 41.10 -0.02
CA GLU A 109 11.46 41.48 1.34
C GLU A 109 11.58 40.29 2.29
N SER A 110 11.90 40.59 3.56
CA SER A 110 12.28 39.62 4.58
C SER A 110 11.44 38.35 4.52
N VAL A 111 12.08 37.23 4.20
CA VAL A 111 11.47 35.90 4.18
C VAL A 111 11.04 35.58 5.62
N THR A 112 9.78 35.84 5.95
CA THR A 112 9.17 35.25 7.14
C THR A 112 9.05 33.75 6.87
N VAL A 113 9.94 32.98 7.48
CA VAL A 113 9.98 31.52 7.39
C VAL A 113 8.72 30.95 8.04
N SER A 114 7.70 30.69 7.23
CA SER A 114 6.58 29.84 7.64
C SER A 114 6.89 28.43 7.15
N ALA A 115 7.34 27.57 8.05
CA ALA A 115 7.59 26.17 7.73
C ALA A 115 6.26 25.46 7.47
N GLY A 116 6.09 24.88 6.29
CA GLY A 116 5.06 23.88 6.06
C GLY A 116 5.45 22.59 6.78
N PHE A 117 4.57 22.06 7.62
CA PHE A 117 4.79 20.80 8.34
C PHE A 117 4.57 19.54 7.47
N PHE A 118 3.87 19.69 6.32
CA PHE A 118 3.52 18.57 5.44
C PHE A 118 4.21 18.69 4.08
N GLU A 119 4.85 17.60 3.65
CA GLU A 119 5.32 17.42 2.28
C GLU A 119 4.12 17.37 1.31
N LYS A 120 4.35 17.71 0.04
CA LYS A 120 3.29 17.73 -0.98
C LYS A 120 3.70 16.86 -2.15
N ALA A 121 2.77 16.05 -2.64
CA ALA A 121 2.93 15.31 -3.87
C ALA A 121 3.24 16.27 -5.03
N LYS A 122 4.29 15.97 -5.78
CA LYS A 122 4.80 16.82 -6.87
C LYS A 122 3.74 17.23 -7.90
N ASP A 123 2.81 16.32 -8.23
CA ASP A 123 1.86 16.47 -9.33
C ASP A 123 0.38 16.51 -8.88
N GLY A 124 0.13 16.42 -7.57
CA GLY A 124 -1.22 16.45 -7.01
C GLY A 124 -1.75 17.86 -6.88
N ILE A 125 -2.66 18.26 -7.77
CA ILE A 125 -3.36 19.55 -7.64
C ILE A 125 -4.55 19.45 -6.69
N ILE A 126 -5.37 18.39 -6.81
CA ILE A 126 -6.58 18.19 -6.03
C ILE A 126 -6.57 16.85 -5.31
N SER A 127 -7.33 16.77 -4.21
CA SER A 127 -7.67 15.49 -3.54
C SER A 127 -6.46 14.58 -3.26
N THR A 128 -5.31 15.20 -3.00
CA THR A 128 -4.05 14.50 -2.76
C THR A 128 -3.66 14.71 -1.30
N GLN A 129 -3.29 13.62 -0.63
CA GLN A 129 -2.74 13.62 0.71
C GLN A 129 -1.36 12.96 0.66
N THR A 130 -0.37 13.64 1.23
CA THR A 130 0.98 13.09 1.36
C THR A 130 1.21 12.76 2.82
N ILE A 131 1.46 11.48 3.09
CA ILE A 131 1.66 10.94 4.42
C ILE A 131 3.14 10.54 4.55
N GLY A 132 3.87 11.16 5.47
CA GLY A 132 5.28 10.86 5.72
C GLY A 132 5.48 9.72 6.72
N ILE A 133 6.66 9.11 6.72
CA ILE A 133 6.98 8.01 7.65
C ILE A 133 6.79 8.38 9.13
N GLU A 134 7.08 9.62 9.53
CA GLU A 134 6.86 10.06 10.91
C GLU A 134 5.38 10.09 11.29
N GLU A 135 4.49 10.40 10.33
CA GLU A 135 3.04 10.33 10.52
C GLU A 135 2.56 8.88 10.61
N ILE A 136 3.05 8.01 9.71
CA ILE A 136 2.76 6.56 9.71
C ILE A 136 3.13 5.94 11.07
N ARG A 137 4.32 6.24 11.59
CA ARG A 137 4.81 5.74 12.88
C ARG A 137 4.07 6.32 14.09
N SER A 138 3.47 7.50 13.93
CA SER A 138 2.65 8.11 14.99
C SER A 138 1.23 7.53 15.03
N ASP A 139 0.77 6.92 13.93
CA ASP A 139 -0.51 6.23 13.84
C ASP A 139 -0.36 4.77 14.36
N PRO A 140 -1.07 4.39 15.44
CA PRO A 140 -0.98 3.02 15.98
C PRO A 140 -1.41 1.93 15.00
N ILE A 141 -2.31 2.24 14.04
CA ILE A 141 -2.78 1.33 13.00
C ILE A 141 -1.83 1.42 11.79
N GLY A 142 -1.51 2.65 11.36
CA GLY A 142 -0.63 2.91 10.21
C GLY A 142 0.77 2.34 10.36
N SER A 143 1.28 2.22 11.60
CA SER A 143 2.54 1.55 11.89
C SER A 143 2.57 0.09 11.46
N TYR A 144 1.41 -0.56 11.27
CA TYR A 144 1.28 -1.94 10.81
C TYR A 144 0.62 -2.06 9.43
N ASP A 145 -0.37 -1.20 9.12
CA ASP A 145 -1.14 -1.28 7.90
C ASP A 145 -1.41 0.11 7.29
N ILE A 146 -0.71 0.39 6.21
CA ILE A 146 -0.80 1.66 5.49
C ILE A 146 -2.16 1.89 4.82
N GLN A 147 -2.90 0.84 4.46
CA GLN A 147 -4.22 0.99 3.86
C GLN A 147 -5.27 1.32 4.92
N MET A 148 -5.17 0.66 6.07
CA MET A 148 -6.06 0.95 7.20
C MET A 148 -5.88 2.38 7.72
N MET A 149 -4.64 2.91 7.70
CA MET A 149 -4.37 4.32 8.01
C MET A 149 -5.17 5.27 7.11
N VAL A 150 -5.29 4.94 5.82
CA VAL A 150 -5.98 5.76 4.83
C VAL A 150 -7.51 5.74 4.98
N HIS A 151 -8.10 4.79 5.74
CA HIS A 151 -9.52 4.85 6.11
C HIS A 151 -9.90 6.08 6.93
N SER A 152 -8.93 6.73 7.59
CA SER A 152 -9.16 8.00 8.29
C SER A 152 -9.38 9.18 7.32
N LEU A 153 -9.02 9.03 6.04
CA LEU A 153 -9.14 10.09 5.06
C LEU A 153 -10.58 10.23 4.55
N PRO A 154 -11.03 11.47 4.28
CA PRO A 154 -12.37 11.69 3.72
C PRO A 154 -12.50 11.01 2.35
N SER A 155 -13.70 10.49 2.06
CA SER A 155 -14.04 9.74 0.84
C SER A 155 -13.48 8.32 0.76
N VAL A 156 -12.83 7.82 1.80
CA VAL A 156 -12.39 6.42 1.91
C VAL A 156 -13.32 5.70 2.89
N ILE A 157 -13.87 4.57 2.46
CA ILE A 157 -14.64 3.66 3.33
C ILE A 157 -14.08 2.24 3.21
N THR A 158 -14.42 1.39 4.16
CA THR A 158 -14.15 -0.05 4.07
C THR A 158 -15.42 -0.80 3.70
N ALA A 159 -15.29 -1.91 2.98
CA ALA A 159 -16.39 -2.81 2.68
C ALA A 159 -16.79 -3.68 3.88
N THR A 160 -15.80 -4.09 4.68
CA THR A 160 -15.96 -5.07 5.78
C THR A 160 -14.92 -4.81 6.86
N ASP A 161 -15.16 -5.28 8.07
CA ASP A 161 -14.19 -5.26 9.17
C ASP A 161 -13.08 -6.32 9.06
N GLN A 162 -13.21 -7.30 8.15
CA GLN A 162 -12.29 -8.43 8.01
C GLN A 162 -11.10 -8.19 7.05
N ASN A 163 -11.13 -7.12 6.27
CA ASN A 163 -10.06 -6.75 5.33
C ASN A 163 -9.83 -5.24 5.28
N ASN A 164 -8.67 -4.88 4.75
CA ASN A 164 -8.22 -3.50 4.59
C ASN A 164 -8.50 -2.93 3.18
N GLU A 165 -9.54 -3.43 2.49
CA GLU A 165 -9.92 -2.91 1.18
C GLU A 165 -10.38 -1.46 1.30
N ILE A 166 -9.76 -0.58 0.50
CA ILE A 166 -10.16 0.82 0.42
C ILE A 166 -11.19 1.02 -0.69
N ILE A 167 -12.35 1.56 -0.38
CA ILE A 167 -13.34 2.02 -1.36
C ILE A 167 -13.28 3.53 -1.39
N VAL A 168 -12.88 4.10 -2.52
CA VAL A 168 -12.67 5.55 -2.63
C VAL A 168 -13.72 6.14 -3.57
N ARG A 169 -14.52 7.07 -3.04
CA ARG A 169 -15.64 7.71 -3.77
C ARG A 169 -16.61 6.73 -4.43
N GLY A 170 -16.84 5.58 -3.79
CA GLY A 170 -17.76 4.54 -4.26
C GLY A 170 -17.20 3.63 -5.36
N GLY A 171 -15.90 3.70 -5.66
CA GLY A 171 -15.24 2.76 -6.56
C GLY A 171 -15.15 1.35 -5.96
N GLY A 172 -15.35 0.33 -6.79
CA GLY A 172 -15.39 -1.06 -6.35
C GLY A 172 -14.03 -1.59 -5.87
N PRO A 173 -14.02 -2.77 -5.22
CA PRO A 173 -12.78 -3.49 -4.90
C PRO A 173 -11.91 -3.68 -6.15
N GLY A 174 -10.62 -3.41 -6.05
CA GLY A 174 -9.69 -3.48 -7.18
C GLY A 174 -9.69 -2.28 -8.13
N GLU A 175 -10.47 -1.23 -7.87
CA GLU A 175 -10.43 0.03 -8.63
C GLU A 175 -9.37 1.03 -8.14
N ASN A 176 -8.59 0.66 -7.12
CA ASN A 176 -7.46 1.42 -6.60
C ASN A 176 -6.14 0.96 -7.24
N LEU A 177 -5.26 1.92 -7.52
CA LEU A 177 -3.91 1.64 -8.02
C LEU A 177 -2.91 1.68 -6.88
N PHE A 178 -2.22 0.58 -6.61
CA PHE A 178 -1.08 0.57 -5.68
C PHE A 178 0.23 0.55 -6.46
N ILE A 179 1.14 1.45 -6.11
CA ILE A 179 2.47 1.54 -6.71
C ILE A 179 3.48 1.51 -5.58
N MET A 180 4.50 0.66 -5.70
CA MET A 180 5.65 0.59 -4.82
C MET A 180 6.89 0.94 -5.64
N ASP A 181 7.50 2.09 -5.37
CA ASP A 181 8.72 2.53 -6.06
C ASP A 181 8.64 2.38 -7.59
N HIS A 182 7.62 2.99 -8.20
CA HIS A 182 7.35 2.95 -9.64
C HIS A 182 6.91 1.59 -10.22
N LEU A 183 6.80 0.54 -9.40
CA LEU A 183 6.27 -0.77 -9.79
C LEU A 183 4.81 -0.89 -9.34
N GLU A 184 3.92 -1.33 -10.22
CA GLU A 184 2.53 -1.61 -9.86
C GLU A 184 2.45 -2.88 -9.01
N ILE A 185 1.75 -2.81 -7.89
CA ILE A 185 1.40 -3.96 -7.07
C ILE A 185 -0.11 -4.18 -7.21
N PRO A 186 -0.56 -5.32 -7.76
CA PRO A 186 -1.98 -5.60 -7.87
C PRO A 186 -2.71 -5.63 -6.52
N ASN A 187 -2.11 -6.31 -5.53
CA ASN A 187 -2.61 -6.39 -4.17
C ASN A 187 -1.43 -6.42 -3.18
N PRO A 188 -1.30 -5.43 -2.28
CA PRO A 188 -0.22 -5.38 -1.30
C PRO A 188 -0.50 -6.18 -0.01
N ASN A 189 -1.41 -7.16 0.00
CA ASN A 189 -1.90 -7.83 1.23
C ASN A 189 -1.90 -9.34 1.15
N HIS A 190 -1.68 -9.97 2.30
CA HIS A 190 -1.97 -11.38 2.54
C HIS A 190 -3.49 -11.64 2.53
N PHE A 191 -3.87 -12.84 2.11
CA PHE A 191 -5.27 -13.30 2.00
C PHE A 191 -6.12 -12.41 1.08
N GLY A 192 -5.51 -11.89 0.02
CA GLY A 192 -6.21 -11.13 -1.02
C GLY A 192 -7.13 -12.03 -1.83
N LYS A 193 -8.21 -11.45 -2.39
CA LYS A 193 -9.15 -12.16 -3.28
C LYS A 193 -8.85 -11.80 -4.73
N VAL A 194 -9.30 -12.65 -5.67
CA VAL A 194 -9.21 -12.37 -7.10
C VAL A 194 -9.89 -11.03 -7.40
N GLY A 195 -9.16 -10.12 -8.05
CA GLY A 195 -9.67 -8.78 -8.38
C GLY A 195 -9.82 -7.80 -7.21
N SER A 196 -9.36 -8.13 -5.99
CA SER A 196 -9.41 -7.20 -4.85
C SER A 196 -8.07 -6.47 -4.64
N GLY A 197 -8.14 -5.26 -4.08
CA GLY A 197 -6.97 -4.48 -3.66
C GLY A 197 -6.59 -4.68 -2.20
N GLY A 198 -7.48 -5.24 -1.38
CA GLY A 198 -7.33 -5.48 0.05
C GLY A 198 -7.09 -6.94 0.42
N GLY A 199 -6.83 -7.16 1.70
CA GLY A 199 -6.67 -8.44 2.37
C GLY A 199 -6.69 -8.24 3.90
N SER A 200 -6.48 -9.31 4.67
CA SER A 200 -6.58 -9.21 6.14
C SER A 200 -5.32 -8.66 6.80
N VAL A 201 -4.15 -8.81 6.16
CA VAL A 201 -2.87 -8.35 6.69
C VAL A 201 -2.03 -7.70 5.58
N ASN A 202 -1.50 -6.51 5.83
CA ASN A 202 -0.62 -5.82 4.90
C ASN A 202 0.73 -6.54 4.74
N MET A 203 1.17 -6.76 3.50
CA MET A 203 2.44 -7.42 3.18
C MET A 203 3.61 -6.44 3.14
N LEU A 204 3.35 -5.15 2.94
CA LEU A 204 4.38 -4.12 2.90
C LEU A 204 4.80 -3.76 4.33
N ASN A 205 6.10 -3.77 4.56
CA ASN A 205 6.65 -3.31 5.82
C ASN A 205 6.69 -1.78 5.82
N THR A 206 5.97 -1.18 6.76
CA THR A 206 5.88 0.28 6.99
C THR A 206 7.26 0.92 7.21
N GLU A 207 8.22 0.17 7.74
CA GLU A 207 9.61 0.63 7.89
C GLU A 207 10.33 0.86 6.57
N PHE A 208 9.85 0.29 5.45
CA PHE A 208 10.38 0.59 4.12
C PHE A 208 9.79 1.89 3.57
N VAL A 209 8.65 2.36 4.07
CA VAL A 209 7.93 3.49 3.49
C VAL A 209 8.63 4.79 3.84
N GLU A 210 9.00 5.58 2.83
CA GLU A 210 9.49 6.95 2.99
C GLU A 210 8.32 7.92 3.07
N ARG A 211 7.38 7.78 2.13
CA ARG A 211 6.11 8.51 2.08
C ARG A 211 5.07 7.78 1.23
N ILE A 212 3.81 8.16 1.41
CA ILE A 212 2.69 7.75 0.58
C ILE A 212 2.05 9.01 -0.02
N ASP A 213 1.97 9.07 -1.34
CA ASP A 213 1.19 10.06 -2.06
C ASP A 213 -0.14 9.42 -2.47
N PHE A 214 -1.21 9.72 -1.72
CA PHE A 214 -2.55 9.18 -1.93
C PHE A 214 -3.44 10.18 -2.68
N PHE A 215 -3.93 9.77 -3.84
CA PHE A 215 -4.83 10.54 -4.69
C PHE A 215 -6.23 9.92 -4.67
N SER A 216 -7.19 10.57 -4.00
CA SER A 216 -8.59 10.11 -3.95
C SER A 216 -9.43 10.53 -5.17
N GLY A 217 -8.77 11.00 -6.23
CA GLY A 217 -9.35 11.39 -7.51
C GLY A 217 -8.49 12.43 -8.22
N GLY A 218 -8.74 12.66 -9.52
CA GLY A 218 -8.04 13.70 -10.30
C GLY A 218 -6.52 13.48 -10.42
N PHE A 219 -6.07 12.22 -10.40
CA PHE A 219 -4.66 11.88 -10.38
C PHE A 219 -3.96 12.15 -11.75
N PRO A 220 -2.65 12.47 -11.74
CA PRO A 220 -1.92 12.88 -12.95
C PRO A 220 -1.88 11.81 -14.05
N ALA A 221 -1.76 12.22 -15.33
CA ALA A 221 -1.86 11.38 -16.54
C ALA A 221 -0.89 10.18 -16.56
N ARG A 222 0.19 10.25 -15.77
CA ARG A 222 1.14 9.16 -15.58
C ARG A 222 0.52 7.89 -14.99
N TYR A 223 -0.52 8.04 -14.17
CA TYR A 223 -1.27 6.92 -13.61
C TYR A 223 -2.49 6.60 -14.47
N GLY A 224 -2.84 5.32 -14.60
CA GLY A 224 -4.00 4.88 -15.36
C GLY A 224 -4.53 3.56 -14.83
N ASP A 225 -5.33 2.86 -15.63
CA ASP A 225 -5.76 1.47 -15.39
C ASP A 225 -6.70 1.25 -14.20
N LYS A 226 -7.06 2.34 -13.51
CA LYS A 226 -7.85 2.36 -12.29
C LYS A 226 -8.74 3.60 -12.28
N GLN A 227 -9.89 3.50 -11.65
CA GLN A 227 -10.95 4.52 -11.71
C GLN A 227 -11.16 5.24 -10.38
N SER A 228 -10.77 4.61 -9.25
CA SER A 228 -11.11 5.09 -7.92
C SER A 228 -10.01 5.97 -7.31
N SER A 229 -8.82 5.41 -7.06
CA SER A 229 -7.72 6.13 -6.41
C SER A 229 -6.34 5.64 -6.84
N VAL A 230 -5.30 6.38 -6.45
CA VAL A 230 -3.90 5.97 -6.59
C VAL A 230 -3.20 6.13 -5.25
N MET A 231 -2.54 5.07 -4.79
CA MET A 231 -1.64 5.05 -3.65
C MET A 231 -0.21 4.82 -4.17
N ASP A 232 0.58 5.90 -4.25
CA ASP A 232 1.99 5.84 -4.67
C ASP A 232 2.91 5.81 -3.45
N ILE A 233 3.52 4.66 -3.22
CA ILE A 233 4.33 4.34 -2.05
C ILE A 233 5.79 4.46 -2.46
N SER A 234 6.44 5.52 -1.97
CA SER A 234 7.88 5.70 -2.12
C SER A 234 8.59 4.99 -0.98
N LEU A 235 9.56 4.14 -1.29
CA LEU A 235 10.35 3.43 -0.29
C LEU A 235 11.65 4.18 0.03
N ARG A 236 12.08 4.14 1.28
CA ARG A 236 13.37 4.68 1.71
C ARG A 236 14.52 3.78 1.26
N GLU A 237 15.73 4.30 1.34
CA GLU A 237 16.95 3.54 1.12
C GLU A 237 17.48 3.01 2.48
N GLY A 238 18.25 1.92 2.46
CA GLY A 238 18.94 1.44 3.67
C GLY A 238 20.11 2.36 4.05
N SER A 239 20.80 2.07 5.15
CA SER A 239 21.98 2.84 5.55
C SER A 239 23.15 2.65 4.57
N TYR A 240 23.82 3.75 4.23
CA TYR A 240 25.04 3.78 3.42
C TYR A 240 26.33 3.70 4.25
N ASP A 241 26.22 3.70 5.58
CA ASP A 241 27.37 3.81 6.48
C ASP A 241 27.47 2.66 7.49
N GLN A 242 26.33 2.20 8.02
CA GLN A 242 26.28 1.23 9.11
C GLN A 242 25.32 0.08 8.86
N PHE A 243 25.65 -1.08 9.39
CA PHE A 243 24.73 -2.22 9.43
C PHE A 243 23.78 -2.06 10.62
N ASN A 244 22.48 -2.17 10.37
CA ASN A 244 21.45 -2.20 11.41
C ASN A 244 20.62 -3.49 11.29
N LEU A 245 20.26 -4.04 12.44
CA LEU A 245 19.36 -5.19 12.57
C LEU A 245 18.27 -4.84 13.57
N ASP A 246 17.02 -4.89 13.11
CA ASP A 246 15.83 -4.75 13.94
C ASP A 246 15.12 -6.10 14.04
N MET A 247 14.63 -6.40 15.23
CA MET A 247 13.82 -7.58 15.50
C MET A 247 12.50 -7.12 16.11
N GLU A 248 11.41 -7.63 15.56
CA GLU A 248 10.05 -7.31 15.95
C GLU A 248 9.35 -8.58 16.43
N MET A 249 8.61 -8.49 17.54
CA MET A 249 7.75 -9.56 18.00
C MET A 249 6.42 -8.94 18.42
N THR A 250 5.35 -9.33 17.74
CA THR A 250 3.97 -8.89 18.00
C THR A 250 3.07 -10.10 18.10
N MET A 251 1.81 -9.92 18.51
CA MET A 251 0.84 -11.04 18.48
C MET A 251 0.60 -11.57 17.06
N ALA A 252 0.90 -10.78 16.03
CA ALA A 252 0.76 -11.18 14.64
C ALA A 252 1.91 -12.08 14.15
N GLY A 253 3.13 -11.91 14.69
CA GLY A 253 4.29 -12.67 14.26
C GLY A 253 5.64 -12.15 14.75
N VAL A 254 6.71 -12.79 14.27
CA VAL A 254 8.09 -12.32 14.43
C VAL A 254 8.55 -11.72 13.10
N GLY A 255 9.21 -10.55 13.18
CA GLY A 255 9.83 -9.86 12.06
C GLY A 255 11.32 -9.65 12.29
N LEU A 256 12.09 -9.72 11.20
CA LEU A 256 13.49 -9.32 11.14
C LEU A 256 13.64 -8.28 10.03
N LEU A 257 14.38 -7.22 10.29
CA LEU A 257 14.75 -6.22 9.29
C LEU A 257 16.25 -5.95 9.38
N ALA A 258 16.95 -6.06 8.27
CA ALA A 258 18.38 -5.82 8.17
C ALA A 258 18.66 -4.80 7.06
N GLU A 259 19.52 -3.85 7.33
CA GLU A 259 19.96 -2.85 6.36
C GLU A 259 21.45 -2.57 6.49
N GLY A 260 22.07 -2.11 5.41
CA GLY A 260 23.45 -1.64 5.46
C GLY A 260 24.09 -1.40 4.10
N PRO A 261 25.35 -0.94 4.11
CA PRO A 261 26.05 -0.62 2.89
C PRO A 261 26.70 -1.84 2.22
N PHE A 262 26.94 -1.69 0.92
CA PHE A 262 27.83 -2.55 0.16
C PHE A 262 28.60 -1.74 -0.89
N SER A 263 29.61 -2.34 -1.51
CA SER A 263 30.45 -1.67 -2.53
C SER A 263 31.06 -0.35 -2.01
N ASN A 264 31.61 -0.38 -0.79
CA ASN A 264 32.25 0.78 -0.13
C ASN A 264 31.35 2.03 -0.09
N GLY A 265 30.06 1.88 0.25
CA GLY A 265 29.11 2.98 0.34
C GLY A 265 28.51 3.44 -0.99
N LYS A 266 28.86 2.82 -2.12
CA LYS A 266 28.16 3.07 -3.40
C LYS A 266 26.79 2.42 -3.48
N GLY A 267 26.59 1.35 -2.71
CA GLY A 267 25.32 0.63 -2.64
C GLY A 267 24.80 0.53 -1.22
N SER A 268 23.48 0.40 -1.11
CA SER A 268 22.75 0.20 0.14
C SER A 268 21.63 -0.81 -0.07
N TYR A 269 21.38 -1.64 0.95
CA TYR A 269 20.26 -2.57 0.96
C TYR A 269 19.44 -2.43 2.23
N ILE A 270 18.16 -2.78 2.11
CA ILE A 270 17.25 -3.01 3.23
C ILE A 270 16.39 -4.23 2.89
N GLY A 271 16.32 -5.18 3.82
CA GLY A 271 15.57 -6.42 3.69
C GLY A 271 14.77 -6.70 4.95
N SER A 272 13.56 -7.21 4.80
CA SER A 272 12.77 -7.72 5.91
C SER A 272 12.15 -9.07 5.61
N PHE A 273 11.94 -9.83 6.67
CA PHE A 273 11.25 -11.10 6.67
C PHE A 273 10.33 -11.15 7.88
N ARG A 274 9.06 -11.52 7.69
CA ARG A 274 8.05 -11.65 8.74
C ARG A 274 7.38 -13.01 8.64
N ARG A 275 7.09 -13.63 9.78
CA ARG A 275 6.38 -14.90 9.88
C ARG A 275 5.42 -14.91 11.05
N SER A 276 4.18 -15.31 10.79
CA SER A 276 3.19 -15.59 11.82
C SER A 276 3.59 -16.80 12.65
N PHE A 277 3.31 -16.75 13.95
CA PHE A 277 3.51 -17.87 14.88
C PHE A 277 2.22 -18.24 15.64
N LEU A 278 1.09 -17.62 15.30
CA LEU A 278 -0.15 -17.70 16.05
C LEU A 278 -0.57 -19.15 16.32
N LYS A 279 -0.38 -20.02 15.33
CA LYS A 279 -0.56 -21.47 15.43
C LYS A 279 0.13 -22.11 16.64
N TYR A 280 1.37 -21.73 16.94
CA TYR A 280 2.14 -22.33 18.04
C TYR A 280 1.75 -21.80 19.42
N ILE A 281 1.08 -20.65 19.49
CA ILE A 281 0.65 -20.06 20.77
C ILE A 281 -0.79 -20.42 21.11
N ILE A 282 -1.65 -20.53 20.09
CA ILE A 282 -3.10 -20.64 20.26
C ILE A 282 -3.63 -22.04 19.97
N GLU A 283 -2.75 -23.03 19.74
CA GLU A 283 -3.12 -24.46 19.59
C GLU A 283 -3.99 -24.98 20.77
N SER A 284 -3.90 -24.35 21.95
CA SER A 284 -4.69 -24.71 23.13
C SER A 284 -6.09 -24.10 23.21
N ALA A 285 -6.52 -23.27 22.24
CA ALA A 285 -7.78 -22.53 22.31
C ALA A 285 -8.89 -23.03 21.37
N ASP A 286 -8.77 -24.26 20.83
CA ASP A 286 -9.74 -24.89 19.92
C ASP A 286 -10.24 -23.94 18.79
N MET A 287 -9.33 -23.12 18.25
CA MET A 287 -9.68 -22.24 17.14
C MET A 287 -9.80 -23.04 15.85
N THR A 288 -10.93 -22.89 15.17
CA THR A 288 -11.25 -23.57 13.90
C THR A 288 -10.58 -22.92 12.68
N ALA A 289 -10.03 -21.71 12.82
CA ALA A 289 -9.39 -20.97 11.73
C ALA A 289 -8.15 -20.22 12.23
N ILE A 290 -6.96 -20.71 11.88
CA ILE A 290 -5.68 -20.07 12.25
C ILE A 290 -4.93 -19.64 10.98
N PRO A 291 -4.75 -18.33 10.74
CA PRO A 291 -4.00 -17.85 9.59
C PRO A 291 -2.50 -18.10 9.77
N GLU A 292 -1.88 -18.71 8.77
CA GLU A 292 -0.44 -18.85 8.62
C GLU A 292 0.02 -18.04 7.42
N TYR A 293 0.88 -17.06 7.65
CA TYR A 293 1.51 -16.29 6.59
C TYR A 293 2.98 -16.00 6.89
N TRP A 294 3.72 -15.75 5.81
CA TRP A 294 5.05 -15.17 5.86
C TRP A 294 5.29 -14.31 4.63
N ASN A 295 6.09 -13.27 4.79
CA ASN A 295 6.46 -12.37 3.71
C ASN A 295 7.90 -11.93 3.81
N ALA A 296 8.43 -11.54 2.67
CA ALA A 296 9.73 -10.90 2.55
C ALA A 296 9.60 -9.66 1.67
N GLN A 297 10.33 -8.61 2.06
CA GLN A 297 10.46 -7.39 1.26
C GLN A 297 11.93 -7.00 1.21
N THR A 298 12.43 -6.62 0.04
CA THR A 298 13.80 -6.17 -0.15
C THR A 298 13.88 -5.01 -1.12
N LYS A 299 14.80 -4.10 -0.82
CA LYS A 299 15.19 -3.01 -1.70
C LYS A 299 16.71 -2.92 -1.71
N VAL A 300 17.28 -2.90 -2.90
CA VAL A 300 18.73 -2.76 -3.13
C VAL A 300 18.94 -1.59 -4.07
N VAL A 301 19.77 -0.64 -3.66
CA VAL A 301 20.11 0.54 -4.45
C VAL A 301 21.61 0.54 -4.72
N TYR A 302 21.97 0.85 -5.96
CA TYR A 302 23.36 0.98 -6.38
C TYR A 302 23.55 2.28 -7.18
N ASN A 303 24.38 3.17 -6.65
CA ASN A 303 24.80 4.39 -7.32
C ASN A 303 25.97 4.06 -8.26
N ILE A 304 25.69 4.03 -9.57
CA ILE A 304 26.71 3.78 -10.59
C ILE A 304 27.67 4.97 -10.64
N ASP A 305 27.10 6.18 -10.62
CA ASP A 305 27.78 7.46 -10.53
C ASP A 305 26.83 8.52 -9.91
N SER A 306 27.21 9.81 -9.92
CA SER A 306 26.41 10.89 -9.33
C SER A 306 25.09 11.19 -10.07
N ARG A 307 24.89 10.62 -11.27
CA ARG A 307 23.71 10.83 -12.13
C ARG A 307 22.89 9.56 -12.33
N ASN A 308 23.51 8.40 -12.24
CA ASN A 308 22.92 7.12 -12.59
C ASN A 308 22.76 6.22 -11.36
N LYS A 309 21.53 5.76 -11.13
CA LYS A 309 21.15 4.93 -9.99
C LYS A 309 20.33 3.74 -10.46
N LEU A 310 20.65 2.55 -9.96
CA LEU A 310 19.86 1.34 -10.12
C LEU A 310 19.14 1.02 -8.82
N MET A 311 17.86 0.68 -8.90
CA MET A 311 17.02 0.30 -7.77
C MET A 311 16.37 -1.03 -8.09
N LEU A 312 16.58 -2.03 -7.24
CA LEU A 312 15.89 -3.31 -7.28
C LEU A 312 14.92 -3.34 -6.11
N ASN A 313 13.66 -3.67 -6.40
CA ASN A 313 12.62 -3.83 -5.40
C ASN A 313 11.97 -5.19 -5.56
N ALA A 314 11.72 -5.88 -4.45
CA ALA A 314 10.90 -7.08 -4.44
C ALA A 314 10.12 -7.20 -3.14
N VAL A 315 8.88 -7.64 -3.25
CA VAL A 315 8.02 -8.01 -2.12
C VAL A 315 7.27 -9.28 -2.50
N GLY A 316 7.07 -10.19 -1.55
CA GLY A 316 6.25 -11.36 -1.76
C GLY A 316 5.82 -12.00 -0.46
N GLY A 317 4.77 -12.81 -0.55
CA GLY A 317 4.08 -13.38 0.58
C GLY A 317 3.47 -14.73 0.22
N TRP A 318 3.34 -15.56 1.23
CA TRP A 318 2.70 -16.85 1.17
C TRP A 318 1.66 -16.94 2.28
N ASP A 319 0.50 -17.45 1.93
CA ASP A 319 -0.67 -17.55 2.78
C ASP A 319 -1.12 -19.00 2.86
N TYR A 320 -1.53 -19.41 4.05
CA TYR A 320 -2.18 -20.68 4.30
C TYR A 320 -3.22 -20.49 5.40
N ILE A 321 -4.43 -20.95 5.17
CA ILE A 321 -5.44 -21.05 6.21
C ILE A 321 -6.30 -22.27 5.94
N LYS A 322 -6.54 -23.03 7.01
CA LYS A 322 -7.53 -24.08 7.04
C LYS A 322 -8.60 -23.67 8.04
N VAL A 323 -9.85 -23.69 7.57
CA VAL A 323 -11.04 -23.43 8.36
C VAL A 323 -11.76 -24.77 8.48
N ASP A 324 -11.79 -25.31 9.69
CA ASP A 324 -12.54 -26.51 9.99
C ASP A 324 -14.01 -26.14 10.24
N GLY A 325 -14.93 -26.89 9.63
CA GLY A 325 -16.37 -26.68 9.77
C GLY A 325 -16.85 -26.90 11.21
N GLU A 326 -17.83 -26.12 11.66
CA GLU A 326 -18.43 -26.28 12.98
C GLU A 326 -19.59 -27.29 12.95
N ASN A 327 -19.48 -28.36 13.75
CA ASN A 327 -20.55 -29.35 13.95
C ASN A 327 -21.59 -28.89 14.99
N ARG A 328 -22.01 -27.63 14.91
CA ARG A 328 -23.03 -27.05 15.79
C ARG A 328 -24.40 -27.08 15.11
N PRO A 329 -25.46 -27.60 15.77
CA PRO A 329 -26.80 -27.69 15.16
C PRO A 329 -27.39 -26.33 14.72
N ASP A 330 -26.98 -25.24 15.37
CA ASP A 330 -27.40 -23.87 15.09
C ASP A 330 -26.59 -23.18 13.97
N LEU A 331 -25.50 -23.81 13.50
CA LEU A 331 -24.58 -23.31 12.46
C LEU A 331 -24.36 -24.36 11.35
N GLN A 332 -25.35 -25.22 11.09
CA GLN A 332 -25.29 -26.15 9.96
C GLN A 332 -25.05 -25.39 8.64
N GLY A 333 -24.00 -25.79 7.91
CA GLY A 333 -23.57 -25.16 6.65
C GLY A 333 -22.13 -24.60 6.64
N ALA A 334 -21.39 -24.70 7.74
CA ALA A 334 -19.96 -24.39 7.76
C ALA A 334 -19.16 -25.56 7.15
N GLU A 335 -18.90 -25.49 5.85
CA GLU A 335 -18.02 -26.42 5.13
C GLU A 335 -16.54 -26.18 5.50
N ASN A 336 -15.68 -27.19 5.31
CA ASN A 336 -14.26 -27.00 5.51
C ASN A 336 -13.69 -26.20 4.34
N VAL A 337 -12.86 -25.21 4.63
CA VAL A 337 -12.19 -24.39 3.60
C VAL A 337 -10.70 -24.47 3.80
N GLU A 338 -9.98 -24.83 2.75
CA GLU A 338 -8.53 -24.76 2.72
C GLU A 338 -8.10 -23.77 1.64
N HIS A 339 -7.31 -22.77 2.02
CA HIS A 339 -6.83 -21.75 1.11
C HIS A 339 -5.32 -21.60 1.20
N THR A 340 -4.68 -21.59 0.04
CA THR A 340 -3.27 -21.24 -0.14
C THR A 340 -3.15 -20.09 -1.12
N GLY A 341 -2.43 -19.04 -0.70
CA GLY A 341 -2.14 -17.87 -1.51
C GLY A 341 -0.64 -17.73 -1.74
N TYR A 342 -0.23 -17.34 -2.95
CA TYR A 342 1.15 -16.92 -3.19
C TYR A 342 1.16 -15.69 -4.07
N GLN A 343 1.91 -14.66 -3.64
CA GLN A 343 2.02 -13.44 -4.41
C GLN A 343 3.40 -12.82 -4.32
N TYR A 344 3.82 -12.18 -5.40
CA TYR A 344 5.03 -11.36 -5.40
C TYR A 344 4.96 -10.26 -6.44
N THR A 345 5.69 -9.19 -6.18
CA THR A 345 6.04 -8.16 -7.15
C THR A 345 7.53 -7.90 -7.04
N ALA A 346 8.24 -8.00 -8.16
CA ALA A 346 9.67 -7.72 -8.23
C ALA A 346 10.01 -6.92 -9.49
N GLY A 347 10.97 -6.03 -9.39
CA GLY A 347 11.39 -5.22 -10.54
C GLY A 347 12.65 -4.42 -10.28
N VAL A 348 13.15 -3.87 -11.39
CA VAL A 348 14.35 -3.04 -11.42
C VAL A 348 14.00 -1.73 -12.10
N THR A 349 14.39 -0.62 -11.47
CA THR A 349 14.26 0.73 -12.00
C THR A 349 15.64 1.35 -12.16
N TYR A 350 15.94 1.80 -13.37
CA TYR A 350 17.09 2.61 -13.69
C TYR A 350 16.70 4.09 -13.72
N LYS A 351 17.36 4.90 -12.91
CA LYS A 351 17.20 6.36 -12.85
C LYS A 351 18.43 7.04 -13.42
N SER A 352 18.23 7.95 -14.36
CA SER A 352 19.32 8.73 -14.98
C SER A 352 19.01 10.23 -14.96
N LEU A 353 19.87 11.00 -14.29
CA LEU A 353 19.91 12.46 -14.34
C LEU A 353 20.64 12.94 -15.60
N PHE A 354 20.01 12.74 -16.75
CA PHE A 354 20.63 13.00 -18.07
C PHE A 354 20.95 14.50 -18.29
N SER A 355 20.24 15.41 -17.61
CA SER A 355 20.47 16.86 -17.65
C SER A 355 20.31 17.45 -16.25
N LYS A 356 20.83 18.68 -16.04
CA LYS A 356 20.52 19.46 -14.83
C LYS A 356 19.02 19.78 -14.71
N GLN A 357 18.31 19.75 -15.84
CA GLN A 357 16.91 20.12 -15.97
C GLN A 357 15.98 18.91 -16.14
N GLY A 358 16.49 17.68 -16.14
CA GLY A 358 15.64 16.52 -16.42
C GLY A 358 16.21 15.18 -15.99
N TYR A 359 15.31 14.23 -15.77
CA TYR A 359 15.62 12.86 -15.41
C TYR A 359 14.73 11.87 -16.14
N SER A 360 15.24 10.66 -16.32
CA SER A 360 14.48 9.53 -16.87
C SER A 360 14.43 8.38 -15.86
N LEU A 361 13.34 7.62 -15.93
CA LEU A 361 13.14 6.38 -15.19
C LEU A 361 12.78 5.29 -16.19
N ILE A 362 13.49 4.17 -16.14
CA ILE A 362 13.14 2.97 -16.91
C ILE A 362 12.91 1.86 -15.90
N SER A 363 11.69 1.35 -15.81
CA SER A 363 11.31 0.30 -14.87
C SER A 363 10.89 -0.94 -15.63
N VAL A 364 11.40 -2.09 -15.20
CA VAL A 364 10.96 -3.41 -15.65
C VAL A 364 10.56 -4.21 -14.44
N GLY A 365 9.37 -4.77 -14.44
CA GLY A 365 8.86 -5.51 -13.30
C GLY A 365 7.93 -6.64 -13.70
N ARG A 366 7.76 -7.57 -12.76
CA ARG A 366 6.77 -8.64 -12.83
C ARG A 366 6.03 -8.73 -11.51
N SER A 367 4.71 -8.85 -11.58
CA SER A 367 3.86 -9.28 -10.47
C SER A 367 3.18 -10.60 -10.81
N SER A 368 2.89 -11.41 -9.80
CA SER A 368 2.12 -12.64 -9.92
C SER A 368 1.35 -12.87 -8.64
N SER A 369 0.11 -13.32 -8.77
CA SER A 369 -0.75 -13.72 -7.68
C SER A 369 -1.40 -15.06 -8.01
N ASN A 370 -1.44 -15.95 -7.03
CA ASN A 370 -1.98 -17.29 -7.10
C ASN A 370 -2.98 -17.46 -5.96
N TRP A 371 -4.15 -18.00 -6.28
CA TRP A 371 -5.19 -18.30 -5.32
C TRP A 371 -5.61 -19.74 -5.52
N ILE A 372 -5.32 -20.57 -4.52
CA ILE A 372 -5.73 -21.97 -4.49
C ILE A 372 -6.72 -22.12 -3.34
N THR A 373 -7.93 -22.56 -3.62
CA THR A 373 -8.97 -22.73 -2.59
C THR A 373 -9.75 -24.00 -2.86
N ASP A 374 -9.89 -24.83 -1.84
CA ASP A 374 -10.79 -25.98 -1.84
C ASP A 374 -11.83 -25.79 -0.74
N VAL A 375 -13.09 -26.01 -1.09
CA VAL A 375 -14.22 -26.08 -0.15
C VAL A 375 -14.75 -27.50 -0.20
N TYR A 376 -14.78 -28.16 0.95
CA TYR A 376 -15.01 -29.60 1.01
C TYR A 376 -15.68 -30.08 2.30
N ASN A 377 -16.25 -31.27 2.21
CA ASN A 377 -16.66 -32.05 3.36
C ASN A 377 -16.06 -33.46 3.28
N TYR A 378 -16.18 -34.21 4.36
CA TYR A 378 -15.82 -35.63 4.37
C TYR A 378 -17.06 -36.46 4.11
N ASN A 379 -17.01 -37.34 3.12
CA ASN A 379 -18.05 -38.32 2.86
C ASN A 379 -18.11 -39.39 3.96
N ASP A 380 -19.17 -40.20 3.97
CA ASP A 380 -19.38 -41.28 4.95
C ASP A 380 -18.18 -42.28 5.01
N ASP A 381 -17.43 -42.40 3.91
CA ASP A 381 -16.22 -43.22 3.78
C ASP A 381 -14.93 -42.51 4.26
N GLY A 382 -15.03 -41.26 4.73
CA GLY A 382 -13.92 -40.43 5.21
C GLY A 382 -13.06 -39.78 4.11
N PHE A 383 -13.46 -39.89 2.85
CA PHE A 383 -12.78 -39.22 1.74
C PHE A 383 -13.24 -37.76 1.61
N GLN A 384 -12.29 -36.89 1.27
CA GLN A 384 -12.56 -35.49 0.96
C GLN A 384 -13.37 -35.38 -0.33
N ASP A 385 -14.51 -34.71 -0.24
CA ASP A 385 -15.40 -34.40 -1.35
C ASP A 385 -15.45 -32.88 -1.56
N ASN A 386 -14.96 -32.42 -2.70
CA ASN A 386 -14.78 -31.00 -2.99
C ASN A 386 -16.01 -30.46 -3.74
N TYR A 387 -16.75 -29.55 -3.12
CA TYR A 387 -17.84 -28.82 -3.78
C TYR A 387 -17.35 -27.65 -4.62
N PHE A 388 -16.22 -27.06 -4.24
CA PHE A 388 -15.59 -25.98 -4.98
C PHE A 388 -14.08 -26.10 -4.93
N THR A 389 -13.44 -25.99 -6.09
CA THR A 389 -11.98 -25.90 -6.23
C THR A 389 -11.63 -24.71 -7.10
N ARG A 390 -10.59 -23.96 -6.69
CA ARG A 390 -9.97 -22.86 -7.44
C ARG A 390 -8.46 -23.08 -7.51
N ASP A 391 -7.89 -22.94 -8.69
CA ASP A 391 -6.45 -22.78 -8.98
C ASP A 391 -6.30 -21.64 -9.99
N ASN A 392 -6.35 -20.42 -9.49
CA ASN A 392 -6.22 -19.22 -10.30
C ASN A 392 -4.82 -18.64 -10.19
N ARG A 393 -4.32 -18.14 -11.31
CA ARG A 393 -3.09 -17.38 -11.40
C ARG A 393 -3.28 -16.18 -12.30
N GLU A 394 -2.83 -15.03 -11.83
CA GLU A 394 -2.68 -13.81 -12.62
C GLU A 394 -1.23 -13.34 -12.54
N SER A 395 -0.72 -12.76 -13.62
CA SER A 395 0.62 -12.18 -13.65
C SER A 395 0.68 -11.02 -14.61
N ASP A 396 1.37 -9.95 -14.24
CA ASP A 396 1.67 -8.83 -15.12
C ASP A 396 3.17 -8.68 -15.30
N ASN A 397 3.61 -8.50 -16.54
CA ASN A 397 4.96 -8.05 -16.87
C ASN A 397 4.87 -6.63 -17.39
N VAL A 398 5.62 -5.70 -16.79
CA VAL A 398 5.53 -4.27 -17.10
C VAL A 398 6.90 -3.75 -17.49
N ILE A 399 6.94 -3.00 -18.59
CA ILE A 399 8.06 -2.14 -18.97
C ILE A 399 7.53 -0.71 -19.06
N LYS A 400 8.12 0.18 -18.28
CA LYS A 400 7.73 1.58 -18.19
C LYS A 400 8.93 2.48 -18.43
N GLY A 401 8.76 3.50 -19.26
CA GLY A 401 9.74 4.55 -19.46
C GLY A 401 9.10 5.91 -19.18
N ASP A 402 9.62 6.64 -18.20
CA ASP A 402 9.18 8.00 -17.87
C ASP A 402 10.34 8.98 -18.11
N LEU A 403 10.01 10.15 -18.66
CA LEU A 403 10.94 11.23 -18.95
C LEU A 403 10.35 12.53 -18.41
N VAL A 404 11.10 13.25 -17.58
CA VAL A 404 10.70 14.55 -17.06
C VAL A 404 11.75 15.59 -17.41
N TYR A 405 11.31 16.73 -17.95
CA TYR A 405 12.16 17.84 -18.34
C TYR A 405 11.56 19.19 -17.93
N LYS A 406 12.34 19.97 -17.20
CA LYS A 406 12.01 21.33 -16.72
C LYS A 406 12.62 22.36 -17.68
N PHE A 407 11.82 22.85 -18.63
CA PHE A 407 12.24 23.81 -19.65
C PHE A 407 12.58 25.18 -19.07
N SER A 408 11.86 25.58 -18.02
CA SER A 408 12.10 26.80 -17.25
C SER A 408 11.70 26.57 -15.81
N PRO A 409 12.05 27.46 -14.86
CA PRO A 409 11.60 27.35 -13.47
C PRO A 409 10.08 27.16 -13.31
N ASN A 410 9.32 27.64 -14.30
CA ASN A 410 7.86 27.68 -14.30
C ASN A 410 7.22 26.60 -15.18
N LEU A 411 7.97 25.88 -16.02
CA LEU A 411 7.43 24.95 -17.01
C LEU A 411 8.14 23.60 -16.94
N GLU A 412 7.39 22.56 -16.60
CA GLU A 412 7.81 21.17 -16.63
C GLU A 412 6.95 20.36 -17.59
N ILE A 413 7.58 19.46 -18.33
CA ILE A 413 6.90 18.46 -19.17
C ILE A 413 7.36 17.07 -18.74
N GLY A 414 6.41 16.21 -18.42
CA GLY A 414 6.59 14.80 -18.17
C GLY A 414 5.92 13.97 -19.27
N THR A 415 6.62 13.01 -19.85
CA THR A 415 6.04 12.06 -20.80
C THR A 415 6.48 10.66 -20.46
N GLY A 416 5.66 9.67 -20.80
CA GLY A 416 6.05 8.29 -20.58
C GLY A 416 5.28 7.30 -21.41
N VAL A 417 5.82 6.10 -21.48
CA VAL A 417 5.27 4.93 -22.15
C VAL A 417 5.20 3.77 -21.17
N ASN A 418 4.13 2.99 -21.25
CA ASN A 418 3.93 1.79 -20.45
C ASN A 418 3.50 0.66 -21.39
N CYS A 419 4.21 -0.45 -21.34
CA CYS A 419 3.87 -1.69 -22.02
C CYS A 419 3.67 -2.76 -20.96
N LYS A 420 2.47 -3.35 -20.94
CA LYS A 420 2.08 -4.41 -20.01
C LYS A 420 1.68 -5.65 -20.79
N TYR A 421 2.18 -6.81 -20.37
CA TYR A 421 1.71 -8.12 -20.79
C TYR A 421 1.13 -8.85 -19.58
N GLY A 422 -0.19 -8.95 -19.55
CA GLY A 422 -0.93 -9.68 -18.53
C GLY A 422 -1.16 -11.11 -18.97
N GLU A 423 -0.98 -12.05 -18.05
CA GLU A 423 -1.19 -13.49 -18.20
C GLU A 423 -2.20 -13.93 -17.14
N TYR A 424 -3.15 -14.77 -17.53
CA TYR A 424 -4.08 -15.38 -16.59
C TYR A 424 -4.26 -16.87 -16.90
N LYS A 425 -4.42 -17.65 -15.84
CA LYS A 425 -4.88 -19.03 -15.88
C LYS A 425 -5.93 -19.14 -14.78
N LEU A 426 -7.18 -19.32 -15.18
CA LEU A 426 -8.27 -19.56 -14.24
C LEU A 426 -8.61 -21.04 -14.31
N HIS A 427 -8.82 -21.66 -13.16
CA HIS A 427 -9.28 -23.03 -13.06
C HIS A 427 -10.21 -23.14 -11.86
N GLU A 428 -11.50 -23.04 -12.10
CA GLU A 428 -12.54 -23.15 -11.08
C GLU A 428 -13.51 -24.26 -11.45
N ILE A 429 -13.84 -25.10 -10.47
CA ILE A 429 -14.86 -26.15 -10.57
C ILE A 429 -15.79 -25.94 -9.38
N ALA A 430 -17.10 -25.90 -9.63
CA ALA A 430 -18.11 -25.85 -8.59
C ALA A 430 -19.21 -26.86 -8.90
N ASP A 431 -19.56 -27.68 -7.92
CA ASP A 431 -20.66 -28.63 -8.01
C ASP A 431 -22.01 -27.93 -8.11
N ALA A 432 -23.02 -28.68 -8.55
CA ALA A 432 -24.38 -28.17 -8.67
C ALA A 432 -24.98 -27.91 -7.28
N ASP A 433 -25.54 -26.72 -7.09
CA ASP A 433 -26.17 -26.31 -5.83
C ASP A 433 -27.71 -26.21 -5.97
N ILE A 434 -28.42 -26.43 -4.86
CA ILE A 434 -29.89 -26.41 -4.77
C ILE A 434 -30.31 -25.13 -4.06
N VAL A 435 -31.04 -24.26 -4.76
CA VAL A 435 -31.60 -23.03 -4.17
C VAL A 435 -32.95 -23.35 -3.52
N TYR A 436 -33.12 -23.02 -2.24
CA TYR A 436 -34.37 -23.21 -1.52
C TYR A 436 -35.23 -21.94 -1.53
N TYR A 437 -36.47 -22.05 -2.00
CA TYR A 437 -37.48 -20.98 -1.89
C TYR A 437 -38.41 -21.26 -0.71
N TYR A 438 -38.34 -20.46 0.34
CA TYR A 438 -39.23 -20.60 1.50
C TYR A 438 -40.57 -19.92 1.23
N LEU A 439 -41.64 -20.71 1.22
CA LEU A 439 -43.02 -20.22 1.23
C LEU A 439 -43.53 -20.26 2.68
N TYR A 440 -44.18 -19.19 3.12
CA TYR A 440 -44.79 -19.09 4.45
C TYR A 440 -46.33 -19.23 4.32
N ASP A 441 -46.98 -20.09 5.11
CA ASP A 441 -48.43 -20.36 5.12
C ASP A 441 -49.21 -19.08 5.45
N GLY A 442 -50.38 -18.99 4.84
CA GLY A 442 -51.15 -17.75 4.79
C GLY A 442 -50.76 -16.85 3.62
N ILE A 443 -49.75 -17.23 2.81
CA ILE A 443 -49.44 -16.63 1.51
C ILE A 443 -49.76 -17.65 0.40
N ASP A 444 -51.02 -18.10 0.32
CA ASP A 444 -51.48 -18.94 -0.79
C ASP A 444 -51.65 -18.08 -2.05
N ASN A 445 -50.80 -18.34 -3.05
CA ASN A 445 -50.79 -17.68 -4.36
C ASN A 445 -50.70 -16.15 -4.32
N ILE A 446 -49.73 -15.62 -3.55
CA ILE A 446 -48.89 -14.58 -4.16
C ILE A 446 -47.95 -15.34 -5.08
N ASP A 447 -48.48 -15.70 -6.24
CA ASP A 447 -47.66 -15.69 -7.42
C ASP A 447 -47.02 -14.26 -7.38
N ALA A 448 -45.74 -14.04 -7.69
CA ALA A 448 -45.15 -12.70 -7.66
C ALA A 448 -44.72 -12.26 -9.06
N LYS A 449 -45.52 -12.35 -10.13
CA LYS A 449 -46.83 -12.95 -10.46
C LYS A 449 -48.09 -12.79 -9.56
N VAL A 450 -48.31 -11.74 -8.77
CA VAL A 450 -49.56 -11.40 -8.00
C VAL A 450 -49.11 -10.44 -6.89
N ASP A 451 -49.86 -9.36 -6.74
CA ASP A 451 -49.30 -8.04 -6.44
C ASP A 451 -50.06 -7.34 -5.30
N SER A 452 -50.94 -8.02 -4.55
CA SER A 452 -51.50 -7.43 -3.33
C SER A 452 -52.09 -8.45 -2.35
N LEU A 453 -51.61 -8.40 -1.10
CA LEU A 453 -51.93 -9.31 0.01
C LEU A 453 -53.43 -9.36 0.40
N ASN A 454 -54.23 -8.33 0.09
CA ASN A 454 -55.62 -8.21 0.57
C ASN A 454 -56.62 -9.06 -0.23
N GLN A 455 -56.35 -9.38 -1.50
CA GLN A 455 -57.27 -10.18 -2.34
C GLN A 455 -57.23 -11.69 -2.00
N ILE A 456 -56.09 -12.18 -1.50
CA ILE A 456 -55.92 -13.59 -1.11
C ILE A 456 -56.68 -13.88 0.19
N TYR A 457 -56.66 -12.93 1.12
CA TYR A 457 -57.35 -13.04 2.39
C TYR A 457 -58.88 -13.12 2.26
N GLU A 458 -59.49 -12.33 1.35
CA GLU A 458 -60.94 -12.38 1.12
C GLU A 458 -61.39 -13.66 0.39
N THR A 459 -60.53 -14.23 -0.46
CA THR A 459 -60.87 -15.44 -1.25
C THR A 459 -60.82 -16.73 -0.40
N LEU A 460 -59.85 -16.83 0.52
CA LEU A 460 -59.66 -18.03 1.36
C LEU A 460 -60.69 -18.17 2.50
N ILE A 461 -61.22 -17.06 3.01
CA ILE A 461 -62.23 -17.06 4.09
C ILE A 461 -63.60 -17.51 3.55
N ASP A 462 -63.96 -17.08 2.33
CA ASP A 462 -65.28 -17.32 1.75
C ASP A 462 -65.43 -18.75 1.18
N GLU A 463 -64.32 -19.36 0.72
CA GLU A 463 -64.36 -20.65 0.03
C GLU A 463 -64.15 -21.87 0.96
N PHE A 464 -63.41 -21.71 2.07
CA PHE A 464 -63.00 -22.85 2.90
C PHE A 464 -63.37 -22.78 4.39
N GLY A 465 -63.82 -21.63 4.90
CA GLY A 465 -64.34 -21.51 6.27
C GLY A 465 -63.43 -22.10 7.37
N MET A 466 -62.11 -22.12 7.17
CA MET A 466 -61.18 -22.80 8.06
C MET A 466 -60.67 -21.90 9.19
N ASP A 467 -60.90 -22.38 10.41
CA ASP A 467 -60.38 -21.86 11.67
C ASP A 467 -58.93 -22.30 11.88
N THR A 468 -58.18 -21.39 12.50
CA THR A 468 -56.77 -21.37 12.87
C THR A 468 -56.16 -22.72 13.32
N THR A 469 -54.97 -23.08 12.80
CA THR A 469 -53.84 -23.83 13.43
C THR A 469 -52.95 -24.61 12.42
N ALA A 470 -52.31 -23.93 11.45
CA ALA A 470 -51.22 -24.54 10.66
C ALA A 470 -49.86 -24.08 11.20
N ASP A 471 -49.05 -25.06 11.64
CA ASP A 471 -47.65 -24.92 12.03
C ASP A 471 -46.81 -24.74 10.76
N LEU A 472 -46.03 -23.67 10.76
CA LEU A 472 -45.34 -23.15 9.59
C LEU A 472 -43.85 -23.46 9.53
N SER A 473 -43.43 -24.50 10.23
CA SER A 473 -42.03 -24.90 10.27
C SER A 473 -41.66 -25.78 9.07
N GLY A 474 -41.30 -25.14 7.96
CA GLY A 474 -40.24 -25.64 7.10
C GLY A 474 -40.61 -26.40 5.82
N VAL A 475 -41.24 -25.74 4.84
CA VAL A 475 -41.23 -26.24 3.46
C VAL A 475 -40.72 -25.16 2.52
N GLY A 476 -39.40 -25.18 2.29
CA GLY A 476 -38.85 -24.54 1.11
C GLY A 476 -39.10 -25.44 -0.12
N ILE A 477 -39.55 -24.87 -1.25
CA ILE A 477 -39.54 -25.58 -2.52
C ILE A 477 -38.10 -25.57 -3.04
N PRO A 478 -37.43 -26.73 -3.16
CA PRO A 478 -36.14 -26.79 -3.82
C PRO A 478 -36.33 -26.48 -5.30
N VAL A 479 -35.70 -25.41 -5.78
CA VAL A 479 -35.61 -25.10 -7.21
C VAL A 479 -34.17 -25.39 -7.61
N TYR A 480 -34.00 -26.39 -8.47
CA TYR A 480 -32.71 -26.68 -9.08
C TYR A 480 -32.36 -25.55 -10.04
N GLU A 481 -31.27 -24.81 -9.81
CA GLU A 481 -30.76 -23.87 -10.81
C GLU A 481 -29.27 -23.51 -10.61
N ASN A 482 -28.39 -24.49 -10.73
CA ASN A 482 -27.13 -24.36 -11.49
C ASN A 482 -26.54 -25.74 -11.77
N GLY A 483 -26.22 -26.05 -13.02
CA GLY A 483 -25.46 -27.26 -13.36
C GLY A 483 -23.99 -27.13 -12.92
N LEU A 484 -23.23 -28.23 -12.97
CA LEU A 484 -21.78 -28.23 -12.73
C LEU A 484 -21.12 -27.05 -13.46
N PHE A 485 -20.46 -26.18 -12.71
CA PHE A 485 -19.72 -25.05 -13.24
C PHE A 485 -18.25 -25.44 -13.42
N THR A 486 -17.70 -25.16 -14.59
CA THR A 486 -16.27 -25.35 -14.85
C THR A 486 -15.75 -24.18 -15.68
N MET A 487 -14.79 -23.44 -15.13
CA MET A 487 -14.11 -22.33 -15.78
C MET A 487 -12.62 -22.64 -15.83
N SER A 488 -12.09 -22.98 -17.02
CA SER A 488 -10.66 -23.25 -17.20
C SER A 488 -9.96 -22.42 -18.30
N PRO A 489 -10.27 -21.12 -18.52
CA PRO A 489 -9.61 -20.32 -19.54
C PRO A 489 -8.17 -19.97 -19.12
N SER A 490 -7.29 -19.92 -20.10
CA SER A 490 -5.96 -19.34 -19.95
C SER A 490 -5.64 -18.46 -21.15
N GLY A 491 -4.84 -17.43 -20.93
CA GLY A 491 -4.48 -16.52 -21.99
C GLY A 491 -3.55 -15.42 -21.52
N GLY A 492 -3.25 -14.53 -22.45
CA GLY A 492 -2.54 -13.31 -22.13
C GLY A 492 -2.93 -12.20 -23.10
N LEU A 493 -2.71 -10.96 -22.65
CA LEU A 493 -3.07 -9.78 -23.41
C LEU A 493 -2.00 -8.71 -23.27
N TRP A 494 -1.78 -8.00 -24.37
CA TRP A 494 -0.94 -6.81 -24.37
C TRP A 494 -1.77 -5.57 -24.11
N LYS A 495 -1.17 -4.63 -23.41
CA LYS A 495 -1.67 -3.27 -23.25
C LYS A 495 -0.53 -2.29 -23.43
N TYR A 496 -0.81 -1.23 -24.19
CA TYR A 496 0.10 -0.14 -24.44
C TYR A 496 -0.52 1.15 -23.94
N ALA A 497 0.25 1.96 -23.24
CA ALA A 497 -0.17 3.29 -22.86
C ALA A 497 0.95 4.29 -23.10
N ALA A 498 0.57 5.51 -23.48
CA ALA A 498 1.47 6.64 -23.57
C ALA A 498 0.80 7.85 -22.93
N TYR A 499 1.59 8.69 -22.27
CA TYR A 499 1.08 9.92 -21.71
C TYR A 499 2.04 11.07 -21.93
N THR A 500 1.47 12.28 -21.91
CA THR A 500 2.21 13.52 -21.77
C THR A 500 1.48 14.41 -20.78
N GLN A 501 2.24 15.15 -19.99
CA GLN A 501 1.73 16.03 -18.96
C GLN A 501 2.60 17.27 -18.90
N LEU A 502 1.96 18.42 -18.92
CA LEU A 502 2.56 19.73 -18.75
C LEU A 502 2.13 20.29 -17.41
N LYS A 503 3.10 20.81 -16.65
CA LYS A 503 2.88 21.55 -15.40
C LYS A 503 3.46 22.95 -15.59
N TYR A 504 2.61 23.95 -15.40
CA TYR A 504 2.98 25.36 -15.48
C TYR A 504 2.67 26.07 -14.17
N VAL A 505 3.68 26.69 -13.56
CA VAL A 505 3.56 27.42 -12.31
C VAL A 505 3.85 28.89 -12.58
N TRP A 506 2.90 29.77 -12.24
CA TRP A 506 3.02 31.20 -12.39
C TRP A 506 2.51 31.92 -11.16
N ASN A 507 3.42 32.48 -10.37
CA ASN A 507 3.13 33.14 -9.10
C ASN A 507 2.31 32.24 -8.17
N LYS A 508 1.07 32.63 -7.86
CA LYS A 508 0.13 31.89 -7.01
C LYS A 508 -0.67 30.84 -7.78
N PHE A 509 -0.54 30.79 -9.11
CA PHE A 509 -1.26 29.87 -9.98
C PHE A 509 -0.40 28.68 -10.37
N SER A 510 -1.00 27.49 -10.38
CA SER A 510 -0.42 26.27 -10.93
C SER A 510 -1.46 25.62 -11.83
N ALA A 511 -1.06 25.24 -13.04
CA ALA A 511 -1.91 24.53 -13.98
C ALA A 511 -1.21 23.24 -14.43
N THR A 512 -1.95 22.15 -14.48
CA THR A 512 -1.53 20.91 -15.14
C THR A 512 -2.48 20.58 -16.26
N ALA A 513 -1.93 20.19 -17.40
CA ALA A 513 -2.69 19.62 -18.51
C ALA A 513 -2.00 18.33 -18.94
N GLY A 514 -2.73 17.23 -18.99
CA GLY A 514 -2.22 15.93 -19.36
C GLY A 514 -3.13 15.24 -20.37
N LEU A 515 -2.54 14.37 -21.16
CA LEU A 515 -3.23 13.52 -22.10
C LEU A 515 -2.66 12.12 -21.97
N ARG A 516 -3.52 11.14 -21.74
CA ARG A 516 -3.17 9.72 -21.72
C ARG A 516 -3.91 9.00 -22.84
N TYR A 517 -3.20 8.13 -23.53
CA TYR A 517 -3.75 7.22 -24.52
C TYR A 517 -3.48 5.78 -24.05
N ASP A 518 -4.53 4.97 -23.93
CA ASP A 518 -4.45 3.56 -23.59
C ASP A 518 -5.01 2.73 -24.76
N ASN A 519 -4.31 1.67 -25.16
CA ASN A 519 -4.70 0.76 -26.22
C ASN A 519 -4.60 -0.69 -25.74
N VAL A 520 -5.71 -1.42 -25.89
CA VAL A 520 -5.81 -2.85 -25.61
C VAL A 520 -6.19 -3.55 -26.93
N PRO A 521 -5.23 -4.12 -27.67
CA PRO A 521 -5.51 -4.74 -28.97
C PRO A 521 -6.50 -5.90 -28.89
N TYR A 522 -6.49 -6.64 -27.78
CA TYR A 522 -7.32 -7.84 -27.59
C TYR A 522 -8.81 -7.58 -27.80
N ASN A 523 -9.35 -6.49 -27.24
CA ASN A 523 -10.74 -6.08 -27.38
C ASN A 523 -10.91 -4.87 -28.33
N LYS A 524 -9.86 -4.51 -29.09
CA LYS A 524 -9.81 -3.35 -30.00
C LYS A 524 -10.22 -2.03 -29.35
N THR A 525 -9.99 -1.89 -28.04
CA THR A 525 -10.36 -0.68 -27.31
C THR A 525 -9.20 0.29 -27.27
N SER A 526 -9.48 1.54 -27.61
CA SER A 526 -8.55 2.67 -27.46
C SER A 526 -9.24 3.78 -26.70
N VAL A 527 -8.62 4.27 -25.63
CA VAL A 527 -9.16 5.32 -24.78
C VAL A 527 -8.20 6.49 -24.79
N LEU A 528 -8.74 7.69 -25.00
CA LEU A 528 -8.02 8.95 -24.85
C LEU A 528 -8.60 9.67 -23.63
N ALA A 529 -7.78 9.88 -22.61
CA ALA A 529 -8.17 10.47 -21.33
C ALA A 529 -7.42 11.80 -21.11
N PRO A 530 -8.02 12.95 -21.50
CA PRO A 530 -7.49 14.26 -21.12
C PRO A 530 -7.66 14.49 -19.62
N ARG A 531 -6.71 15.19 -19.01
CA ARG A 531 -6.74 15.58 -17.60
C ARG A 531 -6.31 17.02 -17.47
N MET A 532 -7.04 17.82 -16.72
CA MET A 532 -6.68 19.21 -16.47
C MET A 532 -6.80 19.49 -14.98
N GLY A 533 -6.02 20.42 -14.49
CA GLY A 533 -6.06 20.83 -13.10
C GLY A 533 -5.52 22.25 -12.99
N VAL A 534 -6.17 23.07 -12.18
CA VAL A 534 -5.78 24.44 -11.88
C VAL A 534 -5.88 24.66 -10.39
N SER A 535 -4.80 25.18 -9.81
CA SER A 535 -4.71 25.60 -8.42
C SER A 535 -4.39 27.09 -8.36
N CYS A 536 -5.06 27.81 -7.47
CA CYS A 536 -4.74 29.18 -7.13
C CYS A 536 -4.57 29.30 -5.61
N SER A 537 -3.39 29.72 -5.16
CA SER A 537 -3.11 29.96 -3.75
C SER A 537 -3.59 31.34 -3.35
N ILE A 538 -4.67 31.41 -2.57
CA ILE A 538 -5.20 32.68 -2.06
C ILE A 538 -4.29 33.19 -0.94
N THR A 539 -3.90 32.28 -0.03
CA THR A 539 -2.94 32.49 1.07
C THR A 539 -1.91 31.35 1.06
N PRO A 540 -0.85 31.38 1.89
CA PRO A 540 0.10 30.27 2.02
C PRO A 540 -0.54 28.93 2.42
N ILE A 541 -1.71 28.98 3.07
CA ILE A 541 -2.44 27.80 3.59
C ILE A 541 -3.77 27.54 2.86
N THR A 542 -4.34 28.53 2.18
CA THR A 542 -5.65 28.42 1.51
C THR A 542 -5.46 28.39 0.00
N LYS A 543 -5.90 27.29 -0.63
CA LYS A 543 -5.89 27.12 -2.09
C LYS A 543 -7.29 26.88 -2.63
N LEU A 544 -7.57 27.47 -3.78
CA LEU A 544 -8.70 27.12 -4.62
C LEU A 544 -8.21 26.15 -5.70
N ASN A 545 -8.90 25.03 -5.83
CA ASN A 545 -8.48 23.89 -6.64
C ASN A 545 -9.64 23.50 -7.56
N LEU A 546 -9.35 23.34 -8.85
CA LEU A 546 -10.28 22.92 -9.90
C LEU A 546 -9.57 21.83 -10.70
N ALA A 547 -10.22 20.72 -11.02
CA ALA A 547 -9.69 19.72 -11.96
C ALA A 547 -10.83 19.05 -12.73
#